data_AF-A0A5M5WWT9-F1
#
_entry.id   AF-A0A5M5WWT9-F1
#
_cell.length_a   1.000
_cell.length_b   1.000
_cell.length_c   1.000
_cell.angle_alpha   90.00
_cell.angle_beta   90.00
_cell.angle_gamma   90.00
#
_symmetry.space_group_name_H-M   'P 1'
#
loop_
_entity.id
_entity.type
_entity.pdbx_description
1 polymer ?
#
loop_
_entity_poly.entity_id
_entity_poly.type
_entity_poly.pdbx_seq_one_letter_code
_entity_poly.pdbx_strand_id
1 'polypeptide(L)'
;MKTSFIPFSAIIAVLIIAFLFASLPQVSHKMRYRVLYAIAIIMLFAVIPISECMAKNTKNSNSNYLLVLIFDIAVGYFCMYIAALLKYNVLKRKNQALENALTEKQQKNVAILLEHQNEKQQALQQRELEWLAGKIKMFTEEEQEAILASALSFAEHDLIVAPSISIQPKETCSQQELMYFVCSAFYNMDKSRSEVVGFLYKVFPLYFPAGESALAKKMPGLEKVKERREKENAQ
;
A
#
# COMPACT_ATOMS: atom_id res chain seq x y z
N MET A 1 -52.57 -3.14 51.80
CA MET A 1 -51.20 -2.80 51.39
C MET A 1 -50.82 -3.64 50.17
N LYS A 2 -50.92 -3.14 48.93
CA LYS A 2 -50.54 -3.94 47.74
C LYS A 2 -50.07 -3.16 46.50
N THR A 3 -49.80 -1.86 46.59
CA THR A 3 -49.70 -1.01 45.37
C THR A 3 -48.31 -0.44 45.03
N SER A 4 -47.30 -0.48 45.92
CA SER A 4 -45.97 0.10 45.60
C SER A 4 -44.94 -0.88 45.02
N PHE A 5 -45.15 -2.19 45.08
CA PHE A 5 -44.13 -3.18 44.65
C PHE A 5 -44.17 -3.48 43.13
N ILE A 6 -45.35 -3.36 42.52
CA ILE A 6 -45.59 -3.59 41.09
C ILE A 6 -44.78 -2.61 40.20
N PRO A 7 -44.75 -1.28 40.45
CA PRO A 7 -44.01 -0.36 39.59
C PRO A 7 -42.49 -0.61 39.62
N PHE A 8 -41.91 -0.96 40.78
CA PHE A 8 -40.47 -1.24 40.87
C PHE A 8 -40.06 -2.51 40.12
N SER A 9 -40.81 -3.60 40.29
CA SER A 9 -40.55 -4.85 39.57
C SER A 9 -40.64 -4.67 38.05
N ALA A 10 -41.59 -3.84 37.58
CA ALA A 10 -41.76 -3.52 36.17
C ALA A 10 -40.59 -2.68 35.63
N ILE A 11 -40.12 -1.68 36.37
CA ILE A 11 -38.97 -0.85 35.97
C ILE A 11 -37.71 -1.71 35.86
N ILE A 12 -37.43 -2.56 36.85
CA ILE A 12 -36.26 -3.46 36.82
C ILE A 12 -36.35 -4.43 35.64
N ALA A 13 -37.53 -5.01 35.38
CA ALA A 13 -37.72 -5.91 34.24
C ALA A 13 -37.48 -5.19 32.89
N VAL A 14 -38.00 -3.97 32.73
CA VAL A 14 -37.77 -3.16 31.51
C VAL A 14 -36.29 -2.85 31.32
N LEU A 15 -35.56 -2.55 32.40
CA LEU A 15 -34.12 -2.27 32.35
C LEU A 15 -33.30 -3.51 31.97
N ILE A 16 -33.65 -4.69 32.50
CA ILE A 16 -33.00 -5.96 32.15
C ILE A 16 -33.25 -6.28 30.67
N ILE A 17 -34.48 -6.14 30.19
CA ILE A 17 -34.84 -6.38 28.79
C ILE A 17 -34.08 -5.42 27.87
N ALA A 18 -34.02 -4.13 28.22
CA ALA A 18 -33.29 -3.13 27.43
C ALA A 18 -31.78 -3.40 27.41
N PHE A 19 -31.20 -3.86 28.53
CA PHE A 19 -29.79 -4.25 28.61
C PHE A 19 -29.49 -5.48 27.74
N LEU A 20 -30.29 -6.54 27.87
CA LEU A 20 -30.17 -7.74 27.03
C LEU A 20 -30.30 -7.41 25.54
N PHE A 21 -31.25 -6.54 25.19
CA PHE A 21 -31.43 -6.05 23.82
C PHE A 21 -30.20 -5.30 23.31
N ALA A 22 -29.58 -4.47 24.15
CA ALA A 22 -28.33 -3.76 23.82
C ALA A 22 -27.12 -4.72 23.70
N SER A 23 -27.16 -5.89 24.32
CA SER A 23 -26.10 -6.92 24.22
C SER A 23 -26.18 -7.76 22.95
N LEU A 24 -27.29 -7.73 22.19
CA LEU A 24 -27.44 -8.53 20.98
C LEU A 24 -26.47 -8.10 19.86
N PRO A 25 -25.74 -9.06 19.22
CA PRO A 25 -24.74 -8.79 18.19
C PRO A 25 -25.28 -8.18 16.89
N GLN A 26 -26.61 -8.18 16.68
CA GLN A 26 -27.27 -7.58 15.51
C GLN A 26 -27.51 -6.07 15.63
N VAL A 27 -27.48 -5.49 16.83
CA VAL A 27 -27.77 -4.05 17.02
C VAL A 27 -26.54 -3.22 16.63
N SER A 28 -26.71 -2.15 15.84
CA SER A 28 -25.56 -1.30 15.44
C SER A 28 -24.83 -0.75 16.67
N HIS A 29 -23.49 -0.66 16.61
CA HIS A 29 -22.70 -0.12 17.72
C HIS A 29 -23.20 1.25 18.18
N LYS A 30 -23.58 2.14 17.24
CA LYS A 30 -24.14 3.47 17.52
C LYS A 30 -25.44 3.41 18.33
N MET A 31 -26.31 2.45 18.04
CA MET A 31 -27.60 2.27 18.72
C MET A 31 -27.43 1.62 20.10
N ARG A 32 -26.55 0.60 20.21
CA ARG A 32 -26.21 -0.02 21.51
C ARG A 32 -25.74 1.01 22.53
N TYR A 33 -24.85 1.92 22.13
CA TYR A 33 -24.34 2.94 23.05
C TYR A 33 -25.40 3.95 23.49
N ARG A 34 -26.32 4.34 22.59
CA ARG A 34 -27.43 5.23 22.95
C ARG A 34 -28.37 4.58 23.97
N VAL A 35 -28.65 3.29 23.78
CA VAL A 35 -29.49 2.51 24.71
C VAL A 35 -28.81 2.34 26.06
N LEU A 36 -27.53 1.94 26.09
CA LEU A 36 -26.77 1.81 27.34
C LEU A 36 -26.66 3.13 28.10
N TYR A 37 -26.53 4.26 27.39
CA TYR A 37 -26.52 5.59 28.00
C TYR A 37 -27.89 5.97 28.59
N ALA A 38 -28.98 5.70 27.87
CA ALA A 38 -30.33 5.92 28.37
C ALA A 38 -30.60 5.08 29.64
N ILE A 39 -30.16 3.82 29.65
CA ILE A 39 -30.23 2.94 30.82
C ILE A 39 -29.45 3.51 32.00
N ALA A 40 -28.21 3.98 31.79
CA ALA A 40 -27.39 4.57 32.86
C ALA A 40 -28.06 5.80 33.49
N ILE A 41 -28.66 6.67 32.68
CA ILE A 41 -29.40 7.85 33.16
C ILE A 41 -30.64 7.44 33.97
N ILE A 42 -31.43 6.49 33.46
CA ILE A 42 -32.65 6.01 34.14
C ILE A 42 -32.28 5.35 35.48
N MET A 43 -31.19 4.58 35.52
CA MET A 43 -30.68 3.97 36.75
C MET A 43 -30.30 5.01 37.80
N LEU A 44 -29.59 6.08 37.41
CA LEU A 44 -29.24 7.18 38.32
C LEU A 44 -30.48 7.89 38.89
N PHE A 45 -31.51 8.11 38.07
CA PHE A 45 -32.77 8.71 38.56
C PHE A 45 -33.59 7.75 39.43
N ALA A 46 -33.50 6.44 39.21
CA ALA A 46 -34.22 5.44 39.97
C ALA A 46 -33.68 5.27 41.41
N VAL A 47 -32.40 5.57 41.66
CA VAL A 47 -31.77 5.47 43.00
C VAL A 47 -32.54 6.26 44.07
N ILE A 48 -32.96 7.50 43.75
CA ILE A 48 -33.63 8.41 44.69
C ILE A 48 -34.99 7.86 45.16
N PRO A 49 -35.96 7.51 44.29
CA PRO A 49 -37.24 6.95 44.74
C PRO A 49 -37.12 5.54 45.34
N ILE A 50 -36.13 4.74 44.92
CA ILE A 50 -35.87 3.41 45.53
C ILE A 50 -35.43 3.58 46.99
N SER A 51 -34.44 4.44 47.23
CA SER A 51 -33.92 4.70 48.57
C SER A 51 -35.00 5.25 49.50
N GLU A 52 -35.84 6.18 49.03
CA GLU A 52 -36.97 6.73 49.80
C GLU A 52 -38.06 5.68 50.10
N CYS A 53 -38.42 4.84 49.11
CA CYS A 53 -39.40 3.78 49.29
C CYS A 53 -38.94 2.72 50.31
N MET A 54 -37.65 2.39 50.31
CA MET A 54 -37.07 1.38 51.19
C MET A 54 -36.85 1.90 52.62
N ALA A 55 -36.58 3.20 52.79
CA ALA A 55 -36.46 3.86 54.09
C ALA A 55 -37.80 3.91 54.86
N LYS A 56 -38.94 4.05 54.14
CA LYS A 56 -40.28 4.14 54.74
C LYS A 56 -40.81 2.82 55.31
N ASN A 57 -40.15 1.70 54.99
CA ASN A 57 -40.62 0.35 55.32
C ASN A 57 -39.91 -0.18 56.59
N THR A 58 -40.48 0.12 57.76
CA THR A 58 -39.83 -0.02 59.08
C THR A 58 -39.69 -1.45 59.63
N LYS A 59 -40.34 -2.44 59.00
CA LYS A 59 -40.41 -3.82 59.52
C LYS A 59 -39.13 -4.64 59.33
N ASN A 60 -38.29 -4.29 58.34
CA ASN A 60 -37.04 -4.98 57.95
C ASN A 60 -35.92 -3.98 57.56
N SER A 61 -35.74 -2.92 58.35
CA SER A 61 -34.89 -1.76 58.00
C SER A 61 -33.42 -2.10 57.65
N ASN A 62 -32.78 -3.01 58.38
CA ASN A 62 -31.38 -3.42 58.09
C ASN A 62 -31.23 -4.13 56.74
N SER A 63 -32.16 -5.04 56.40
CA SER A 63 -32.16 -5.73 55.10
C SER A 63 -32.43 -4.77 53.95
N ASN A 64 -33.27 -3.76 54.19
CA ASN A 64 -33.61 -2.74 53.20
C ASN A 64 -32.44 -1.80 52.92
N TYR A 65 -31.69 -1.39 53.96
CA TYR A 65 -30.50 -0.53 53.81
C TYR A 65 -29.37 -1.26 53.05
N LEU A 66 -29.12 -2.53 53.37
CA LEU A 66 -28.13 -3.34 52.67
C LEU A 66 -28.46 -3.48 51.18
N LEU A 67 -29.75 -3.66 50.84
CA LEU A 67 -30.18 -3.78 49.44
C LEU A 67 -29.98 -2.47 48.66
N VAL A 68 -30.28 -1.32 49.26
CA VAL A 68 -30.05 0.00 48.65
C VAL A 68 -28.55 0.23 48.43
N LEU A 69 -27.70 -0.09 49.41
CA LEU A 69 -26.26 0.05 49.28
C LEU A 69 -25.69 -0.83 48.14
N ILE A 70 -26.14 -2.08 48.04
CA ILE A 70 -25.74 -2.99 46.96
C ILE A 70 -26.17 -2.43 45.59
N PHE A 71 -27.39 -1.89 45.51
CA PHE A 71 -27.91 -1.27 44.28
C PHE A 71 -27.08 -0.05 43.86
N ASP A 72 -26.77 0.86 44.79
CA ASP A 72 -25.99 2.08 44.50
C ASP A 72 -24.56 1.74 44.02
N ILE A 73 -23.93 0.74 44.65
CA ILE A 73 -22.62 0.24 44.22
C ILE A 73 -22.70 -0.33 42.80
N ALA A 74 -23.72 -1.14 42.51
CA ALA A 74 -23.90 -1.73 41.17
C ALA A 74 -24.13 -0.65 40.09
N VAL A 75 -24.95 0.37 40.38
CA VAL A 75 -25.17 1.51 39.49
C VAL A 75 -23.87 2.29 39.29
N GLY A 76 -23.10 2.52 40.35
CA GLY A 76 -21.79 3.19 40.28
C GLY A 76 -20.80 2.48 39.36
N TYR A 77 -20.65 1.15 39.52
CA TYR A 77 -19.79 0.34 38.64
C TYR A 77 -20.26 0.37 37.18
N PHE A 78 -21.58 0.31 36.96
CA PHE A 78 -22.15 0.39 35.62
C PHE A 78 -21.85 1.75 34.97
N CYS A 79 -22.02 2.85 35.69
CA CYS A 79 -21.70 4.19 35.19
C CYS A 79 -20.20 4.35 34.85
N MET A 80 -19.31 3.83 35.70
CA MET A 80 -17.86 3.82 35.42
C MET A 80 -17.52 3.00 34.16
N TYR A 81 -18.15 1.83 33.99
CA TYR A 81 -17.98 1.00 32.81
C TYR A 81 -18.39 1.73 31.52
N ILE A 82 -19.55 2.39 31.52
CA ILE A 82 -20.01 3.17 30.36
C ILE A 82 -19.08 4.35 30.05
N ALA A 83 -18.53 5.03 31.07
CA ALA A 83 -17.57 6.11 30.89
C ALA A 83 -16.25 5.63 30.25
N ALA A 84 -15.71 4.48 30.71
CA ALA A 84 -14.52 3.87 30.13
C ALA A 84 -14.76 3.46 28.67
N LEU A 85 -15.93 2.89 28.38
CA LEU A 85 -16.34 2.48 27.05
C LEU A 85 -16.46 3.68 26.09
N LEU A 86 -16.96 4.83 26.57
CA LEU A 86 -17.00 6.07 25.80
C LEU A 86 -15.59 6.51 25.38
N LYS A 87 -14.66 6.56 26.35
CA LYS A 87 -13.27 6.96 26.12
C LYS A 87 -12.60 6.02 25.12
N TYR A 88 -12.80 4.71 25.26
CA TYR A 88 -12.28 3.71 24.33
C TYR A 88 -12.82 3.92 22.90
N ASN A 89 -14.11 4.23 22.71
CA ASN A 89 -14.68 4.44 21.38
C ASN A 89 -14.18 5.73 20.71
N VAL A 90 -13.97 6.80 21.48
CA VAL A 90 -13.32 8.01 20.96
C VAL A 90 -11.89 7.70 20.54
N LEU A 91 -11.16 6.97 21.39
CA LEU A 91 -9.79 6.57 21.10
C LEU A 91 -9.70 5.68 19.86
N LYS A 92 -10.60 4.68 19.73
CA LYS A 92 -10.69 3.80 18.56
C LYS A 92 -10.91 4.58 17.27
N ARG A 93 -11.81 5.56 17.27
CA ARG A 93 -12.05 6.43 16.10
C ARG A 93 -10.83 7.27 15.74
N LYS A 94 -10.18 7.86 16.75
CA LYS A 94 -8.95 8.64 16.53
C LYS A 94 -7.82 7.75 16.01
N ASN A 95 -7.70 6.54 16.53
CA ASN A 95 -6.68 5.59 16.08
C ASN A 95 -6.93 5.15 14.63
N GLN A 96 -8.18 4.85 14.28
CA GLN A 96 -8.54 4.53 12.90
C GLN A 96 -8.27 5.71 11.94
N ALA A 97 -8.57 6.95 12.34
CA ALA A 97 -8.25 8.13 11.54
C ALA A 97 -6.73 8.31 11.36
N LEU A 98 -5.95 8.01 12.40
CA LEU A 98 -4.49 8.07 12.36
C LEU A 98 -3.91 6.97 11.46
N GLU A 99 -4.40 5.73 11.57
CA GLU A 99 -4.00 4.61 10.71
C GLU A 99 -4.28 4.91 9.23
N ASN A 100 -5.45 5.47 8.93
CA ASN A 100 -5.80 5.89 7.57
C ASN A 100 -4.87 7.00 7.06
N ALA A 101 -4.61 8.04 7.86
CA ALA A 101 -3.73 9.14 7.49
C ALA A 101 -2.27 8.68 7.31
N LEU A 102 -1.80 7.75 8.14
CA LEU A 102 -0.49 7.14 8.02
C LEU A 102 -0.38 6.31 6.73
N THR A 103 -1.40 5.51 6.43
CA THR A 103 -1.46 4.69 5.20
C THR A 103 -1.44 5.59 3.96
N GLU A 104 -2.23 6.67 3.95
CA GLU A 104 -2.25 7.64 2.85
C GLU A 104 -0.88 8.31 2.67
N LYS A 105 -0.22 8.71 3.77
CA LYS A 105 1.11 9.31 3.72
C LYS A 105 2.17 8.32 3.23
N GLN A 106 2.09 7.05 3.64
CA GLN A 106 2.97 5.99 3.14
C GLN A 106 2.77 5.75 1.65
N GLN A 107 1.51 5.66 1.18
CA GLN A 107 1.19 5.52 -0.24
C GLN A 107 1.72 6.68 -1.07
N LYS A 108 1.54 7.93 -0.60
CA LYS A 108 2.09 9.12 -1.26
C LYS A 108 3.62 9.10 -1.34
N ASN A 109 4.30 8.74 -0.25
CA ASN A 109 5.76 8.65 -0.25
C ASN A 109 6.28 7.58 -1.22
N VAL A 110 5.61 6.42 -1.27
CA VAL A 110 5.95 5.34 -2.22
C VAL A 110 5.73 5.81 -3.67
N ALA A 111 4.63 6.51 -3.94
CA ALA A 111 4.33 7.04 -5.28
C ALA A 111 5.39 8.06 -5.73
N ILE A 112 5.75 9.03 -4.88
CA ILE A 112 6.79 10.02 -5.18
C ILE A 112 8.16 9.35 -5.41
N LEU A 113 8.51 8.36 -4.59
CA LEU A 113 9.76 7.63 -4.76
C LEU A 113 9.78 6.84 -6.07
N LEU A 114 8.67 6.19 -6.42
CA LEU A 114 8.53 5.45 -7.69
C LEU A 114 8.63 6.40 -8.89
N GLU A 115 7.97 7.54 -8.85
CA GLU A 115 8.02 8.57 -9.89
C GLU A 115 9.44 9.09 -10.07
N HIS A 116 10.14 9.44 -8.98
CA HIS A 116 11.52 9.89 -9.03
C HIS A 116 12.48 8.82 -9.57
N GLN A 117 12.28 7.54 -9.21
CA GLN A 117 13.07 6.45 -9.79
C GLN A 117 12.77 6.29 -11.29
N ASN A 118 11.52 6.41 -11.70
CA ASN A 118 11.12 6.31 -13.10
C ASN A 118 11.71 7.45 -13.94
N GLU A 119 11.66 8.70 -13.46
CA GLU A 119 12.30 9.85 -14.12
C GLU A 119 13.82 9.64 -14.27
N LYS A 120 14.48 9.14 -13.22
CA LYS A 120 15.92 8.84 -13.26
C LYS A 120 16.24 7.74 -14.26
N GLN A 121 15.42 6.69 -14.31
CA GLN A 121 15.58 5.59 -15.27
C GLN A 121 15.34 6.05 -16.70
N GLN A 122 14.31 6.87 -16.94
CA GLN A 122 14.01 7.46 -18.23
C GLN A 122 15.13 8.39 -18.71
N ALA A 123 15.67 9.24 -17.84
CA ALA A 123 16.80 10.11 -18.16
C ALA A 123 18.08 9.31 -18.50
N LEU A 124 18.29 8.17 -17.83
CA LEU A 124 19.38 7.25 -18.15
C LEU A 124 19.16 6.58 -19.50
N GLN A 125 17.96 6.05 -19.77
CA GLN A 125 17.61 5.44 -21.06
C GLN A 125 17.81 6.43 -22.21
N GLN A 126 17.32 7.66 -22.06
CA GLN A 126 17.47 8.72 -23.05
C GLN A 126 18.95 9.02 -23.33
N ARG A 127 19.76 9.19 -22.29
CA ARG A 127 21.21 9.45 -22.43
C ARG A 127 21.92 8.32 -23.17
N GLU A 128 21.59 7.07 -22.84
CA GLU A 128 22.23 5.90 -23.42
C GLU A 128 21.80 5.69 -24.89
N LEU A 129 20.54 5.98 -25.23
CA LEU A 129 20.05 5.99 -26.62
C LEU A 129 20.67 7.12 -27.44
N GLU A 130 20.80 8.33 -26.88
CA GLU A 130 21.48 9.46 -27.52
C GLU A 130 22.96 9.15 -27.78
N TRP A 131 23.64 8.54 -26.81
CA TRP A 131 25.01 8.08 -26.99
C TRP A 131 25.11 7.03 -28.10
N LEU A 132 24.18 6.06 -28.14
CA LEU A 132 24.12 5.04 -29.19
C LEU A 132 23.91 5.69 -30.55
N ALA A 133 22.95 6.62 -30.67
CA ALA A 133 22.69 7.42 -31.87
C ALA A 133 23.98 8.11 -32.37
N GLY A 134 24.74 8.70 -31.44
CA GLY A 134 26.04 9.31 -31.73
C GLY A 134 27.07 8.33 -32.27
N LYS A 135 27.09 7.09 -31.78
CA LYS A 135 28.02 6.04 -32.23
C LYS A 135 27.60 5.37 -33.54
N ILE A 136 26.31 5.36 -33.86
CA ILE A 136 25.80 4.71 -35.08
C ILE A 136 25.76 5.62 -36.31
N LYS A 137 26.36 6.81 -36.24
CA LYS A 137 26.37 7.83 -37.31
C LYS A 137 26.93 7.37 -38.65
N MET A 138 27.64 6.24 -38.71
CA MET A 138 28.15 5.66 -39.95
C MET A 138 27.08 4.91 -40.78
N PHE A 139 25.90 4.63 -40.23
CA PHE A 139 24.75 4.11 -40.98
C PHE A 139 24.00 5.23 -41.69
N THR A 140 23.17 4.92 -42.69
CA THR A 140 22.32 5.95 -43.33
C THR A 140 21.25 6.45 -42.34
N GLU A 141 20.63 7.59 -42.60
CA GLU A 141 19.61 8.16 -41.70
C GLU A 141 18.43 7.18 -41.51
N GLU A 142 18.01 6.48 -42.56
CA GLU A 142 16.93 5.50 -42.51
C GLU A 142 17.32 4.26 -41.69
N GLU A 143 18.59 3.82 -41.80
CA GLU A 143 19.13 2.71 -41.01
C GLU A 143 19.22 3.11 -39.53
N GLN A 144 19.67 4.33 -39.23
CA GLN A 144 19.74 4.86 -37.87
C GLN A 144 18.35 4.94 -37.23
N GLU A 145 17.36 5.47 -37.96
CA GLU A 145 15.99 5.58 -37.46
C GLU A 145 15.40 4.18 -37.15
N ALA A 146 15.60 3.20 -38.03
CA ALA A 146 15.14 1.83 -37.81
C ALA A 146 15.86 1.15 -36.62
N ILE A 147 17.16 1.38 -36.44
CA ILE A 147 17.93 0.89 -35.28
C ILE A 147 17.41 1.53 -33.99
N LEU A 148 17.28 2.85 -33.96
CA LEU A 148 16.86 3.58 -32.76
C LEU A 148 15.41 3.28 -32.39
N ALA A 149 14.52 3.09 -33.35
CA ALA A 149 13.15 2.63 -33.09
C ALA A 149 13.13 1.24 -32.42
N SER A 150 13.97 0.32 -32.92
CA SER A 150 14.12 -1.01 -32.32
C SER A 150 14.75 -0.94 -30.93
N ALA A 151 15.77 -0.08 -30.75
CA ALA A 151 16.45 0.14 -29.49
C ALA A 151 15.55 0.77 -28.42
N LEU A 152 14.69 1.71 -28.82
CA LEU A 152 13.71 2.36 -27.95
C LEU A 152 12.65 1.36 -27.48
N SER A 153 12.08 0.58 -28.40
CA SER A 153 11.12 -0.47 -28.04
C SER A 153 11.73 -1.52 -27.10
N PHE A 154 12.99 -1.88 -27.31
CA PHE A 154 13.72 -2.80 -26.43
C PHE A 154 14.05 -2.18 -25.07
N ALA A 155 14.43 -0.89 -25.03
CA ALA A 155 14.73 -0.18 -23.79
C ALA A 155 13.49 -0.03 -22.90
N GLU A 156 12.37 0.43 -23.47
CA GLU A 156 11.14 0.78 -22.75
C GLU A 156 10.21 -0.40 -22.45
N HIS A 157 10.15 -1.39 -23.34
CA HIS A 157 9.14 -2.45 -23.27
C HIS A 157 9.73 -3.87 -23.21
N ASP A 158 11.06 -4.02 -23.23
CA ASP A 158 11.73 -5.33 -23.34
C ASP A 158 11.32 -6.11 -24.62
N LEU A 159 10.83 -5.39 -25.63
CA LEU A 159 10.38 -5.97 -26.89
C LEU A 159 11.42 -5.72 -27.98
N ILE A 160 11.96 -6.81 -28.52
CA ILE A 160 12.88 -6.74 -29.66
C ILE A 160 12.04 -6.81 -30.95
N VAL A 161 11.79 -5.64 -31.52
CA VAL A 161 11.13 -5.47 -32.82
C VAL A 161 12.19 -5.52 -33.92
N ALA A 162 11.90 -6.21 -35.02
CA ALA A 162 12.78 -6.22 -36.17
C ALA A 162 12.73 -4.85 -36.88
N PRO A 163 13.88 -4.32 -37.34
CA PRO A 163 13.91 -3.04 -38.04
C PRO A 163 13.07 -3.10 -39.31
N SER A 164 12.43 -1.98 -39.65
CA SER A 164 11.59 -1.83 -40.85
C SER A 164 12.36 -2.00 -42.15
N ILE A 165 13.68 -1.85 -42.11
CA ILE A 165 14.59 -2.03 -43.23
C ILE A 165 15.77 -2.94 -42.86
N SER A 166 16.35 -3.60 -43.86
CA SER A 166 17.52 -4.45 -43.67
C SER A 166 18.79 -3.61 -43.50
N ILE A 167 19.42 -3.70 -42.33
CA ILE A 167 20.65 -2.97 -42.02
C ILE A 167 21.84 -3.64 -42.70
N GLN A 168 22.53 -2.89 -43.56
CA GLN A 168 23.67 -3.41 -44.31
C GLN A 168 24.99 -3.24 -43.53
N PRO A 169 25.90 -4.24 -43.55
CA PRO A 169 27.23 -4.08 -42.98
C PRO A 169 28.02 -2.94 -43.63
N LYS A 170 28.63 -2.09 -42.81
CA LYS A 170 29.54 -1.02 -43.25
C LYS A 170 30.99 -1.43 -43.02
N GLU A 171 31.88 -1.10 -43.95
CA GLU A 171 33.32 -1.34 -43.80
C GLU A 171 33.92 -0.58 -42.61
N THR A 172 33.33 0.56 -42.26
CA THR A 172 33.75 1.43 -41.15
C THR A 172 33.27 0.98 -39.77
N CYS A 173 32.45 -0.07 -39.68
CA CYS A 173 31.95 -0.59 -38.40
C CYS A 173 32.08 -2.11 -38.38
N SER A 174 33.04 -2.60 -37.59
CA SER A 174 33.26 -4.03 -37.40
C SER A 174 32.17 -4.66 -36.51
N GLN A 175 32.01 -5.99 -36.61
CA GLN A 175 31.12 -6.76 -35.71
C GLN A 175 31.44 -6.53 -34.23
N GLN A 176 32.72 -6.39 -33.88
CA GLN A 176 33.16 -6.19 -32.49
C GLN A 176 32.84 -4.78 -31.98
N GLU A 177 32.96 -3.77 -32.83
CA GLU A 177 32.58 -2.39 -32.49
C GLU A 177 31.08 -2.25 -32.32
N LEU A 178 30.29 -2.79 -33.24
CA LEU A 178 28.83 -2.79 -33.14
C LEU A 178 28.37 -3.50 -31.86
N MET A 179 28.94 -4.68 -31.59
CA MET A 179 28.66 -5.42 -30.36
C MET A 179 29.03 -4.61 -29.12
N TYR A 180 30.16 -3.91 -29.13
CA TYR A 180 30.54 -3.03 -28.03
C TYR A 180 29.57 -1.86 -27.85
N PHE A 181 29.18 -1.14 -28.91
CA PHE A 181 28.24 -0.01 -28.80
C PHE A 181 26.91 -0.45 -28.20
N VAL A 182 26.34 -1.53 -28.73
CA VAL A 182 25.06 -2.08 -28.30
C VAL A 182 25.14 -2.63 -26.88
N CYS A 183 26.19 -3.38 -26.53
CA CYS A 183 26.41 -3.85 -25.16
C CYS A 183 26.58 -2.69 -24.18
N SER A 184 27.32 -1.65 -24.56
CA SER A 184 27.60 -0.51 -23.68
C SER A 184 26.31 0.23 -23.34
N ALA A 185 25.50 0.56 -24.35
CA ALA A 185 24.21 1.22 -24.15
C ALA A 185 23.27 0.38 -23.28
N PHE A 186 23.05 -0.89 -23.63
CA PHE A 186 22.01 -1.69 -22.96
C PHE A 186 22.43 -2.27 -21.61
N TYR A 187 23.71 -2.56 -21.39
CA TYR A 187 24.17 -2.96 -20.06
C TYR A 187 24.06 -1.82 -19.05
N ASN A 188 24.21 -0.57 -19.48
CA ASN A 188 23.98 0.58 -18.61
C ASN A 188 22.49 0.80 -18.28
N MET A 189 21.59 0.27 -19.11
CA MET A 189 20.14 0.19 -18.86
C MET A 189 19.72 -1.10 -18.14
N ASP A 190 20.66 -1.80 -17.48
CA ASP A 190 20.44 -3.05 -16.75
C ASP A 190 19.88 -4.22 -17.59
N LYS A 191 20.04 -4.19 -18.92
CA LYS A 191 19.64 -5.33 -19.78
C LYS A 191 20.63 -6.48 -19.62
N SER A 192 20.10 -7.70 -19.59
CA SER A 192 20.91 -8.91 -19.46
C SER A 192 21.67 -9.22 -20.74
N ARG A 193 22.78 -9.96 -20.60
CA ARG A 193 23.57 -10.45 -21.74
C ARG A 193 22.73 -11.23 -22.75
N SER A 194 21.79 -12.05 -22.30
CA SER A 194 20.91 -12.82 -23.17
C SER A 194 19.97 -11.93 -23.98
N GLU A 195 19.38 -10.91 -23.36
CA GLU A 195 18.48 -9.99 -24.06
C GLU A 195 19.23 -9.15 -25.10
N VAL A 196 20.43 -8.68 -24.77
CA VAL A 196 21.28 -7.94 -25.71
C VAL A 196 21.72 -8.82 -26.89
N VAL A 197 22.00 -10.11 -26.65
CA VAL A 197 22.27 -11.08 -27.73
C VAL A 197 21.06 -11.22 -28.66
N GLY A 198 19.87 -11.38 -28.08
CA GLY A 198 18.62 -11.45 -28.85
C GLY A 198 18.38 -10.19 -29.68
N PHE A 199 18.68 -9.01 -29.11
CA PHE A 199 18.60 -7.72 -29.81
C PHE A 199 19.53 -7.70 -31.01
N LEU A 200 20.82 -7.99 -30.80
CA LEU A 200 21.83 -8.00 -31.86
C LEU A 200 21.49 -8.98 -32.99
N TYR A 201 21.00 -10.17 -32.65
CA TYR A 201 20.63 -11.19 -33.62
C TYR A 201 19.43 -10.78 -34.48
N LYS A 202 18.37 -10.22 -33.87
CA LYS A 202 17.16 -9.81 -34.60
C LYS A 202 17.33 -8.51 -35.37
N VAL A 203 18.05 -7.53 -34.82
CA VAL A 203 18.20 -6.21 -35.43
C VAL A 203 19.30 -6.22 -36.49
N PHE A 204 20.39 -6.96 -36.27
CA PHE A 204 21.54 -6.99 -37.18
C PHE A 204 21.84 -8.40 -37.74
N PRO A 205 20.88 -9.07 -38.40
CA PRO A 205 21.06 -10.44 -38.87
C PRO A 205 22.22 -10.59 -39.86
N LEU A 206 22.48 -9.57 -40.70
CA LEU A 206 23.58 -9.57 -41.66
C LEU A 206 24.96 -9.41 -41.01
N TYR A 207 25.03 -8.74 -39.85
CA TYR A 207 26.26 -8.67 -39.07
C TYR A 207 26.54 -9.98 -38.33
N PHE A 208 25.52 -10.76 -37.95
CA PHE A 208 25.69 -11.95 -37.11
C PHE A 208 25.08 -13.22 -37.74
N PRO A 209 25.58 -13.67 -38.91
CA PRO A 209 25.00 -14.82 -39.62
C PRO A 209 25.21 -16.16 -38.91
N ALA A 210 26.17 -16.24 -37.97
CA ALA A 210 26.52 -17.46 -37.25
C ALA A 210 25.48 -17.89 -36.18
N GLY A 211 24.41 -17.10 -36.01
CA GLY A 211 23.31 -17.40 -35.09
C GLY A 211 23.57 -17.01 -33.63
N GLU A 212 22.49 -17.03 -32.85
CA GLU A 212 22.44 -16.52 -31.47
C GLU A 212 23.43 -17.22 -30.52
N SER A 213 23.60 -18.53 -30.65
CA SER A 213 24.52 -19.32 -29.81
C SER A 213 25.99 -18.98 -30.04
N ALA A 214 26.37 -18.64 -31.27
CA ALA A 214 27.74 -18.26 -31.60
C ALA A 214 28.02 -16.83 -31.12
N LEU A 215 27.02 -15.94 -31.24
CA LEU A 215 27.07 -14.58 -30.73
C LEU A 215 27.20 -14.55 -29.21
N ALA A 216 26.38 -15.33 -28.49
CA ALA A 216 26.42 -15.42 -27.03
C ALA A 216 27.82 -15.74 -26.50
N LYS A 217 28.56 -16.64 -27.14
CA LYS A 217 29.94 -17.00 -26.75
C LYS A 217 30.95 -15.86 -26.93
N LYS A 218 30.72 -14.96 -27.89
CA LYS A 218 31.62 -13.85 -28.25
C LYS A 218 31.31 -12.54 -27.52
N MET A 219 30.18 -12.46 -26.82
CA MET A 219 29.76 -11.25 -26.10
C MET A 219 30.81 -10.74 -25.11
N PRO A 220 31.08 -9.43 -25.08
CA PRO A 220 31.97 -8.84 -24.11
C PRO A 220 31.33 -8.88 -22.71
N GLY A 221 32.18 -9.05 -21.69
CA GLY A 221 31.74 -8.98 -20.30
C GLY A 221 31.48 -7.54 -19.85
N LEU A 222 30.55 -7.37 -18.92
CA LEU A 222 30.11 -6.07 -18.40
C LEU A 222 31.29 -5.16 -17.98
N GLU A 223 32.20 -5.69 -17.17
CA GLU A 223 33.36 -4.94 -16.67
C GLU A 223 34.26 -4.41 -17.79
N LYS A 224 34.51 -5.23 -18.82
CA LYS A 224 35.32 -4.82 -19.98
C LYS A 224 34.66 -3.72 -20.80
N VAL A 225 33.33 -3.75 -20.89
CA VAL A 225 32.56 -2.73 -21.61
C VAL A 225 32.59 -1.40 -20.84
N LYS A 226 32.42 -1.44 -19.51
CA LYS A 226 32.51 -0.26 -18.64
C LYS A 226 33.90 0.38 -18.67
N GLU A 227 34.96 -0.42 -18.53
CA GLU A 227 36.34 0.08 -18.57
C GLU A 227 36.65 0.80 -19.89
N ARG A 228 36.19 0.25 -21.03
CA ARG A 228 36.39 0.90 -22.33
C ARG A 228 35.59 2.20 -22.45
N ARG A 229 34.36 2.24 -21.91
CA ARG A 229 33.52 3.45 -21.92
C ARG A 229 34.11 4.57 -21.05
N GLU A 230 34.69 4.24 -19.91
CA GLU A 230 35.39 5.21 -19.05
C GLU A 230 36.60 5.80 -19.75
N LYS A 231 37.39 4.97 -20.45
CA LYS A 231 38.53 5.44 -21.24
C LYS A 231 38.12 6.40 -22.37
N GLU A 232 36.98 6.15 -23.02
CA GLU A 232 36.44 7.05 -24.05
C GLU A 232 35.98 8.40 -23.49
N ASN A 233 35.45 8.43 -22.27
CA ASN A 233 34.97 9.66 -21.64
C ASN A 233 36.10 10.51 -21.03
N ALA A 234 37.27 9.92 -20.80
CA ALA A 234 38.45 10.60 -20.24
C ALA A 234 39.34 11.27 -21.32
N GLN A 235 38.95 11.18 -22.59
CA GLN A 235 39.72 11.58 -23.77
C GLN A 235 39.06 12.76 -24.47
#